data_AF-Q08VM1-F1
#
_entry.id   AF-Q08VM1-F1
#
_cell.length_a   1.000
_cell.length_b   1.000
_cell.length_c   1.000
_cell.angle_alpha   90.00
_cell.angle_beta   90.00
_cell.angle_gamma   90.00
#
_symmetry.space_group_name_H-M   'P 1'
#
loop_
_entity.id
_entity.type
_entity.pdbx_description
1 polymer ?
#
loop_
_entity_poly.entity_id
_entity_poly.type
_entity_poly.pdbx_seq_one_letter_code
_entity_poly.pdbx_strand_id
1 'polypeptide(L)'
;MRPAQTAKRGKGHPAKLYVFEGVNRSKRAAVAEAFAHALTQRGVNCIYLPCQKGSALVSNEAQPVVKGGKSRGQAASAEPIIEQLVDAFSRMICAVKGAPPALASNTCVVTDSFWWSTAVDGQARGVPSRLLKRLIEFERKFWEERAAPHAIFMLYPAKQDQGGVSQLGQGGVERSYQTLAEDNGTVYCIRHLEDGSSAEELAAKALSLAPEALLREIPTETPLVLKRHEQRPVEQLGFTFTPNPAPKYEPRSLIQCLPQALRPTPVFETYWRFAAERQEVFFRRLEGTPPPWTEDPILSEYRFTNAYRAADRVSQYLIRNVTYRGDQTAENIFFRTLLFKLFNKIDTWKLLEAEVGEISFADYDFEHYERVLSRAMEREERIYSAAYVMPAASGFDHPRKHGTHLRLLEYMMKERVPLRMQEARNLRTAFEILRSYPMMGDFLAYQYVTDLNYSAAYDFEEDFIVPGPGARDGIRKCFGDLGGITESQVIEYVTRMQDEAFEALGLRFRSLWGRKLHLIDCQNLFCEVDKYARVAHPEIQGISGRTRIKQHYRHDPGRIDYWFPPKWGLNERIAAESSQGELSNGLK
;
A
#
# COMPACT_ATOMS: atom_id res chain seq x y z
N MET A 1 13.46 32.63 -39.55
CA MET A 1 12.66 33.39 -38.57
C MET A 1 11.17 33.29 -38.91
N ARG A 2 10.41 32.57 -38.09
CA ARG A 2 9.07 32.94 -37.57
C ARG A 2 8.81 32.06 -36.33
N PRO A 3 8.27 32.59 -35.22
CA PRO A 3 8.30 31.93 -33.92
C PRO A 3 7.09 30.99 -33.73
N ALA A 4 7.29 29.93 -32.96
CA ALA A 4 6.23 29.02 -32.52
C ALA A 4 5.23 29.75 -31.61
N GLN A 5 3.94 29.62 -31.93
CA GLN A 5 2.83 30.10 -31.10
C GLN A 5 2.64 29.18 -29.89
N THR A 6 2.63 29.77 -28.71
CA THR A 6 2.23 29.16 -27.44
C THR A 6 0.72 28.91 -27.40
N ALA A 7 0.29 27.65 -27.24
CA ALA A 7 -1.11 27.30 -26.99
C ALA A 7 -1.54 27.70 -25.57
N LYS A 8 -2.64 28.46 -25.47
CA LYS A 8 -3.28 28.90 -24.23
C LYS A 8 -3.92 27.70 -23.49
N ARG A 9 -3.68 27.58 -22.18
CA ARG A 9 -4.45 26.69 -21.27
C ARG A 9 -5.89 27.20 -21.15
N GLY A 10 -6.88 26.34 -21.43
CA GLY A 10 -8.31 26.62 -21.19
C GLY A 10 -8.65 26.60 -19.69
N LYS A 11 -9.52 27.52 -19.25
CA LYS A 11 -10.10 27.55 -17.90
C LYS A 11 -11.22 26.51 -17.81
N GLY A 12 -11.13 25.52 -16.91
CA GLY A 12 -12.19 24.52 -16.68
C GLY A 12 -13.27 25.03 -15.71
N HIS A 13 -14.54 24.67 -15.94
CA HIS A 13 -15.67 24.94 -15.04
C HIS A 13 -15.73 23.92 -13.87
N PRO A 14 -16.13 24.35 -12.65
CA PRO A 14 -16.27 23.45 -11.49
C PRO A 14 -17.46 22.49 -11.69
N ALA A 15 -17.37 21.25 -11.18
CA ALA A 15 -18.51 20.33 -11.26
C ALA A 15 -19.69 20.74 -10.39
N LYS A 16 -20.84 20.13 -10.68
CA LYS A 16 -22.14 20.41 -10.04
C LYS A 16 -22.52 19.25 -9.14
N LEU A 17 -22.78 19.53 -7.85
CA LEU A 17 -23.24 18.55 -6.87
C LEU A 17 -24.75 18.67 -6.64
N TYR A 18 -25.50 17.59 -6.80
CA TYR A 18 -26.92 17.50 -6.47
C TYR A 18 -27.11 16.54 -5.30
N VAL A 19 -27.84 16.99 -4.30
CA VAL A 19 -28.05 16.23 -3.06
C VAL A 19 -29.54 15.93 -2.93
N PHE A 20 -29.88 14.70 -2.58
CA PHE A 20 -31.22 14.32 -2.15
C PHE A 20 -31.18 14.04 -0.65
N GLU A 21 -32.09 14.65 0.11
CA GLU A 21 -32.23 14.51 1.56
C GLU A 21 -33.71 14.31 1.95
N GLY A 22 -33.97 13.63 3.06
CA GLY A 22 -35.35 13.33 3.49
C GLY A 22 -35.47 12.11 4.40
N VAL A 23 -36.69 11.90 4.93
CA VAL A 23 -36.97 10.89 5.96
C VAL A 23 -36.86 9.46 5.42
N ASN A 24 -37.35 9.22 4.20
CA ASN A 24 -37.36 7.89 3.58
C ASN A 24 -36.08 7.63 2.78
N ARG A 25 -35.09 6.99 3.41
CA ARG A 25 -33.78 6.72 2.82
C ARG A 25 -33.85 5.86 1.55
N SER A 26 -34.67 4.81 1.53
CA SER A 26 -34.78 3.92 0.37
C SER A 26 -35.39 4.64 -0.83
N LYS A 27 -36.41 5.46 -0.59
CA LYS A 27 -37.02 6.28 -1.64
C LYS A 27 -36.04 7.33 -2.17
N ARG A 28 -35.30 7.97 -1.27
CA ARG A 28 -34.26 8.96 -1.59
C ARG A 28 -33.16 8.38 -2.48
N ALA A 29 -32.66 7.17 -2.17
CA ALA A 29 -31.69 6.47 -2.99
C ALA A 29 -32.23 6.19 -4.41
N ALA A 30 -33.44 5.64 -4.50
CA ALA A 30 -34.08 5.34 -5.78
C ALA A 30 -34.31 6.59 -6.64
N VAL A 31 -34.74 7.71 -6.04
CA VAL A 31 -34.94 8.98 -6.77
C VAL A 31 -33.59 9.57 -7.23
N ALA A 32 -32.56 9.53 -6.38
CA ALA A 32 -31.24 10.03 -6.73
C ALA A 32 -30.59 9.22 -7.88
N GLU A 33 -30.73 7.90 -7.85
CA GLU A 33 -30.27 7.02 -8.93
C GLU A 33 -31.03 7.28 -10.25
N ALA A 34 -32.37 7.37 -10.19
CA ALA A 34 -33.20 7.69 -11.34
C ALA A 34 -32.87 9.07 -11.94
N PHE A 35 -32.58 10.06 -11.09
CA PHE A 35 -32.15 11.40 -11.50
C PHE A 35 -30.79 11.37 -12.21
N ALA A 36 -29.80 10.66 -11.65
CA ALA A 36 -28.48 10.50 -12.28
C ALA A 36 -28.56 9.77 -13.64
N HIS A 37 -29.41 8.75 -13.72
CA HIS A 37 -29.66 8.04 -14.97
C HIS A 37 -30.29 8.97 -16.03
N ALA A 38 -31.30 9.75 -15.65
CA ALA A 38 -31.96 10.70 -16.56
C ALA A 38 -31.03 11.85 -17.02
N LEU A 39 -30.07 12.28 -16.17
CA LEU A 39 -28.99 13.18 -16.58
C LEU A 39 -28.08 12.55 -17.64
N THR A 40 -27.68 11.30 -17.41
CA THR A 40 -26.81 10.54 -18.32
C THR A 40 -27.49 10.34 -19.68
N GLN A 41 -28.79 10.05 -19.70
CA GLN A 41 -29.58 9.95 -20.94
C GLN A 41 -29.64 11.25 -21.74
N ARG A 42 -29.49 12.41 -21.07
CA ARG A 42 -29.42 13.73 -21.72
C ARG A 42 -27.99 14.12 -22.12
N GLY A 43 -27.04 13.19 -22.03
CA GLY A 43 -25.64 13.40 -22.41
C GLY A 43 -24.80 14.12 -21.34
N VAL A 44 -25.31 14.30 -20.12
CA VAL A 44 -24.55 14.90 -19.03
C VAL A 44 -23.74 13.81 -18.34
N ASN A 45 -22.41 13.95 -18.33
CA ASN A 45 -21.54 13.04 -17.60
C ASN A 45 -21.90 13.09 -16.11
N CYS A 46 -22.43 12.00 -15.54
CA CYS A 46 -22.97 12.00 -14.19
C CYS A 46 -22.52 10.77 -13.39
N ILE A 47 -22.22 10.99 -12.11
CA ILE A 47 -21.84 9.95 -11.15
C ILE A 47 -22.83 9.98 -9.98
N TYR A 48 -23.48 8.86 -9.69
CA TYR A 48 -24.29 8.67 -8.50
C TYR A 48 -23.46 8.08 -7.35
N LEU A 49 -23.58 8.68 -6.15
CA LEU A 49 -22.89 8.30 -4.92
C LEU A 49 -23.91 7.89 -3.85
N PRO A 50 -24.07 6.59 -3.57
CA PRO A 50 -25.06 6.11 -2.60
C PRO A 50 -24.57 6.19 -1.15
N CYS A 51 -25.51 6.43 -0.23
CA CYS A 51 -25.35 6.39 1.20
C CYS A 51 -25.32 4.93 1.68
N GLN A 52 -24.14 4.40 1.97
CA GLN A 52 -24.03 3.06 2.55
C GLN A 52 -24.27 3.10 4.07
N LYS A 53 -25.04 2.14 4.60
CA LYS A 53 -25.18 1.95 6.05
C LYS A 53 -23.86 1.45 6.63
N GLY A 54 -23.47 1.97 7.79
CA GLY A 54 -22.27 1.56 8.51
C GLY A 54 -22.16 0.06 8.80
N SER A 55 -23.29 -0.66 8.88
CA SER A 55 -23.30 -2.11 9.04
C SER A 55 -22.75 -2.90 7.85
N ALA A 56 -22.62 -2.30 6.66
CA ALA A 56 -21.99 -2.94 5.50
C ALA A 56 -20.46 -2.74 5.46
N LEU A 57 -19.93 -1.76 6.20
CA LEU A 57 -18.50 -1.46 6.31
C LEU A 57 -17.87 -1.99 7.62
N VAL A 58 -18.69 -2.23 8.67
CA VAL A 58 -18.20 -2.56 10.02
C VAL A 58 -18.56 -4.00 10.48
N SER A 59 -19.34 -4.76 9.72
CA SER A 59 -19.86 -6.06 10.18
C SER A 59 -18.87 -7.23 10.21
N ASN A 60 -17.64 -7.10 9.70
CA ASN A 60 -16.67 -8.21 9.75
C ASN A 60 -15.46 -8.01 10.69
N GLU A 61 -15.27 -6.84 11.30
CA GLU A 61 -14.07 -6.59 12.15
C GLU A 61 -14.34 -6.01 13.55
N ALA A 62 -15.58 -5.67 13.91
CA ALA A 62 -15.89 -5.11 15.24
C ALA A 62 -16.59 -6.08 16.23
N GLN A 63 -16.89 -7.34 15.85
CA GLN A 63 -17.52 -8.28 16.78
C GLN A 63 -16.61 -8.94 17.84
N PRO A 64 -15.28 -9.08 17.69
CA PRO A 64 -14.50 -9.66 18.80
C PRO A 64 -14.28 -8.67 19.96
N VAL A 65 -14.40 -7.36 19.73
CA VAL A 65 -13.98 -6.35 20.73
C VAL A 65 -15.09 -5.97 21.73
N VAL A 66 -16.35 -6.39 21.50
CA VAL A 66 -17.46 -6.11 22.44
C VAL A 66 -17.94 -7.37 23.20
N LYS A 67 -17.33 -8.55 22.98
CA LYS A 67 -17.66 -9.79 23.70
C LYS A 67 -16.50 -10.31 24.57
N GLY A 68 -15.82 -9.40 25.25
CA GLY A 68 -14.95 -9.74 26.39
C GLY A 68 -15.74 -9.74 27.68
N GLY A 69 -16.32 -10.89 28.06
CA GLY A 69 -16.75 -11.18 29.44
C GLY A 69 -18.20 -10.85 29.81
N LYS A 70 -19.14 -11.74 29.45
CA LYS A 70 -20.17 -12.32 30.32
C LYS A 70 -21.06 -13.29 29.53
N SER A 71 -21.61 -14.24 30.27
CA SER A 71 -22.44 -15.39 29.87
C SER A 71 -23.43 -15.17 28.73
N ARG A 72 -23.65 -16.24 27.94
CA ARG A 72 -24.68 -16.43 26.91
C ARG A 72 -25.95 -15.57 27.16
N GLY A 73 -26.25 -14.71 26.18
CA GLY A 73 -27.60 -14.18 25.96
C GLY A 73 -27.84 -12.71 26.33
N GLN A 74 -27.16 -11.77 25.68
CA GLN A 74 -27.64 -10.40 25.40
C GLN A 74 -26.63 -9.69 24.46
N ALA A 75 -27.10 -9.15 23.34
CA ALA A 75 -26.25 -8.37 22.44
C ALA A 75 -26.09 -6.96 23.03
N ALA A 76 -24.85 -6.54 23.31
CA ALA A 76 -24.56 -5.17 23.70
C ALA A 76 -24.86 -4.23 22.52
N SER A 77 -25.74 -3.24 22.70
CA SER A 77 -25.97 -2.21 21.68
C SER A 77 -24.70 -1.34 21.58
N ALA A 78 -24.21 -1.12 20.37
CA ALA A 78 -23.11 -0.19 20.12
C ALA A 78 -23.50 1.22 20.61
N GLU A 79 -22.54 1.99 21.14
CA GLU A 79 -22.84 3.36 21.56
C GLU A 79 -23.30 4.21 20.36
N PRO A 80 -24.39 5.00 20.48
CA PRO A 80 -24.95 5.80 19.38
C PRO A 80 -23.94 6.68 18.62
N ILE A 81 -22.90 7.17 19.30
CA ILE A 81 -21.84 7.97 18.69
C ILE A 81 -20.98 7.16 17.72
N ILE A 82 -20.73 5.89 18.02
CA ILE A 82 -19.91 5.01 17.17
C ILE A 82 -20.66 4.76 15.86
N GLU A 83 -21.95 4.43 15.93
CA GLU A 83 -22.77 4.24 14.74
C GLU A 83 -22.86 5.53 13.91
N GLN A 84 -22.95 6.68 14.57
CA GLN A 84 -23.01 7.97 13.88
C GLN A 84 -21.70 8.37 13.21
N LEU A 85 -20.57 8.10 13.86
CA LEU A 85 -19.24 8.29 13.28
C LEU A 85 -19.08 7.40 12.04
N VAL A 86 -19.41 6.11 12.16
CA VAL A 86 -19.32 5.18 11.04
C VAL A 86 -20.15 5.66 9.86
N ASP A 87 -21.39 6.09 10.07
CA ASP A 87 -22.25 6.58 8.98
C ASP A 87 -21.72 7.87 8.32
N ALA A 88 -21.24 8.83 9.12
CA ALA A 88 -20.66 10.07 8.60
C ALA A 88 -19.37 9.82 7.80
N PHE A 89 -18.46 9.02 8.34
CA PHE A 89 -17.22 8.66 7.64
C PHE A 89 -17.51 7.79 6.40
N SER A 90 -18.52 6.93 6.43
CA SER A 90 -18.93 6.15 5.25
C SER A 90 -19.35 7.06 4.09
N ARG A 91 -20.14 8.11 4.37
CA ARG A 91 -20.50 9.13 3.36
C ARG A 91 -19.29 9.85 2.80
N MET A 92 -18.40 10.31 3.67
CA MET A 92 -17.17 11.00 3.25
C MET A 92 -16.27 10.09 2.40
N ILE A 93 -16.12 8.83 2.79
CA ILE A 93 -15.34 7.84 2.04
C ILE A 93 -15.97 7.57 0.66
N CYS A 94 -17.29 7.41 0.57
CA CYS A 94 -17.99 7.29 -0.71
C CYS A 94 -17.71 8.50 -1.62
N ALA A 95 -17.73 9.71 -1.06
CA ALA A 95 -17.42 10.93 -1.81
C ALA A 95 -15.95 10.99 -2.28
N VAL A 96 -14.99 10.57 -1.46
CA VAL A 96 -13.57 10.52 -1.86
C VAL A 96 -13.34 9.49 -2.97
N LYS A 97 -13.94 8.30 -2.84
CA LYS A 97 -13.74 7.18 -3.78
C LYS A 97 -14.45 7.40 -5.11
N GLY A 98 -15.67 7.95 -5.07
CA GLY A 98 -16.48 8.15 -6.27
C GLY A 98 -16.21 9.46 -7.01
N ALA A 99 -15.60 10.47 -6.38
CA ALA A 99 -15.30 11.76 -7.02
C ALA A 99 -14.03 12.47 -6.44
N PRO A 100 -12.80 12.10 -6.88
CA PRO A 100 -11.53 12.71 -6.43
C PRO A 100 -11.26 14.16 -6.93
N PRO A 101 -10.26 14.88 -6.38
CA PRO A 101 -10.37 15.94 -5.38
C PRO A 101 -10.85 17.31 -5.88
N ALA A 102 -11.20 17.48 -7.15
CA ALA A 102 -11.81 18.70 -7.65
C ALA A 102 -12.82 18.30 -8.70
N LEU A 103 -13.89 17.63 -8.23
CA LEU A 103 -15.21 17.60 -8.82
C LEU A 103 -15.09 17.71 -10.35
N ALA A 104 -14.68 16.57 -10.96
CA ALA A 104 -14.07 16.48 -12.29
C ALA A 104 -14.71 17.48 -13.25
N SER A 105 -13.93 18.45 -13.74
CA SER A 105 -14.47 19.55 -14.54
C SER A 105 -15.39 19.00 -15.62
N ASN A 106 -16.63 19.48 -15.64
CA ASN A 106 -17.72 19.00 -16.52
C ASN A 106 -18.39 17.66 -16.14
N THR A 107 -18.31 17.21 -14.89
CA THR A 107 -19.04 16.04 -14.36
C THR A 107 -20.11 16.50 -13.37
N CYS A 108 -21.27 15.86 -13.39
CA CYS A 108 -22.35 16.07 -12.44
C CYS A 108 -22.27 14.98 -11.37
N VAL A 109 -22.29 15.35 -10.09
CA VAL A 109 -22.31 14.38 -8.99
C VAL A 109 -23.67 14.42 -8.32
N VAL A 110 -24.28 13.26 -8.13
CA VAL A 110 -25.56 13.10 -7.45
C VAL A 110 -25.33 12.24 -6.22
N THR A 111 -25.79 12.68 -5.05
CA THR A 111 -25.74 11.90 -3.80
C THR A 111 -27.10 11.86 -3.14
N ASP A 112 -27.42 10.74 -2.51
CA ASP A 112 -28.63 10.57 -1.71
C ASP A 112 -28.37 10.82 -0.22
N SER A 113 -27.24 11.44 0.15
CA SER A 113 -26.98 11.85 1.52
C SER A 113 -25.92 12.92 1.65
N PHE A 114 -26.00 13.69 2.72
CA PHE A 114 -25.12 14.81 3.04
C PHE A 114 -24.92 14.92 4.55
N TRP A 115 -24.22 15.96 5.02
CA TRP A 115 -24.04 16.17 6.46
C TRP A 115 -25.37 16.43 7.20
N TRP A 116 -26.46 16.71 6.47
CA TRP A 116 -27.80 16.87 7.06
C TRP A 116 -28.31 15.53 7.63
N SER A 117 -28.09 14.43 6.90
CA SER A 117 -28.28 13.08 7.45
C SER A 117 -27.48 12.88 8.73
N THR A 118 -26.25 13.40 8.82
CA THR A 118 -25.44 13.30 10.04
C THR A 118 -26.05 14.02 11.22
N ALA A 119 -26.59 15.23 11.00
CA ALA A 119 -27.23 16.00 12.05
C ALA A 119 -28.52 15.34 12.54
N VAL A 120 -29.42 15.00 11.60
CA VAL A 120 -30.76 14.49 11.93
C VAL A 120 -30.68 13.08 12.53
N ASP A 121 -29.90 12.19 11.93
CA ASP A 121 -29.75 10.82 12.45
C ASP A 121 -29.04 10.82 13.81
N GLY A 122 -28.02 11.67 13.98
CA GLY A 122 -27.29 11.77 15.24
C GLY A 122 -28.16 12.26 16.38
N GLN A 123 -29.03 13.24 16.11
CA GLN A 123 -30.01 13.72 17.08
C GLN A 123 -31.04 12.63 17.43
N ALA A 124 -31.58 11.95 16.41
CA ALA A 124 -32.55 10.87 16.60
C ALA A 124 -31.97 9.69 17.38
N ARG A 125 -30.66 9.42 17.23
CA ARG A 125 -29.91 8.40 17.98
C ARG A 125 -29.49 8.82 19.39
N GLY A 126 -29.71 10.09 19.77
CA GLY A 126 -29.33 10.60 21.10
C GLY A 126 -27.83 10.85 21.27
N VAL A 127 -27.10 11.13 20.19
CA VAL A 127 -25.67 11.48 20.26
C VAL A 127 -25.50 12.80 21.03
N PRO A 128 -24.58 12.89 22.02
CA PRO A 128 -24.37 14.12 22.77
C PRO A 128 -24.10 15.33 21.85
N SER A 129 -24.86 16.41 22.03
CA SER A 129 -24.88 17.55 21.09
C SER A 129 -23.51 18.18 20.85
N ARG A 130 -22.62 18.17 21.85
CA ARG A 130 -21.24 18.66 21.72
C ARG A 130 -20.40 17.81 20.74
N LEU A 131 -20.58 16.50 20.75
CA LEU A 131 -19.87 15.58 19.85
C LEU A 131 -20.49 15.61 18.45
N LEU A 132 -21.82 15.63 18.38
CA LEU A 132 -22.56 15.73 17.13
C LEU A 132 -22.20 17.01 16.37
N LYS A 133 -22.09 18.16 17.06
CA LYS A 133 -21.68 19.43 16.46
C LYS A 133 -20.29 19.35 15.83
N ARG A 134 -19.31 18.74 16.50
CA ARG A 134 -17.95 18.57 15.97
C ARG A 134 -17.92 17.65 14.74
N LEU A 135 -18.71 16.59 14.75
CA LEU A 135 -18.81 15.67 13.61
C LEU A 135 -19.45 16.36 12.40
N ILE A 136 -20.51 17.14 12.62
CA ILE A 136 -21.14 17.96 11.58
C ILE A 136 -20.14 18.99 11.02
N GLU A 137 -19.43 19.73 11.88
CA GLU A 137 -18.42 20.71 11.45
C GLU A 137 -17.33 20.06 10.58
N PHE A 138 -16.90 18.85 10.95
CA PHE A 138 -15.91 18.09 10.20
C PHE A 138 -16.43 17.65 8.82
N GLU A 139 -17.62 17.06 8.75
CA GLU A 139 -18.19 16.62 7.47
C GLU A 139 -18.58 17.82 6.58
N ARG A 140 -19.08 18.91 7.16
CA ARG A 140 -19.39 20.13 6.42
C ARG A 140 -18.14 20.73 5.78
N LYS A 141 -17.04 20.85 6.54
CA LYS A 141 -15.75 21.32 6.03
C LYS A 141 -15.21 20.42 4.91
N PHE A 142 -15.36 19.10 5.07
CA PHE A 142 -15.00 18.15 4.02
C PHE A 142 -15.73 18.40 2.70
N TRP A 143 -17.04 18.71 2.76
CA TRP A 143 -17.82 19.03 1.56
C TRP A 143 -17.53 20.44 1.03
N GLU A 144 -17.35 21.45 1.88
CA GLU A 144 -16.99 22.83 1.49
C GLU A 144 -15.67 22.86 0.69
N GLU A 145 -14.67 22.07 1.09
CA GLU A 145 -13.37 21.99 0.41
C GLU A 145 -13.44 21.28 -0.97
N ARG A 146 -14.55 20.60 -1.28
CA ARG A 146 -14.69 19.75 -2.49
C ARG A 146 -15.76 20.20 -3.45
N ALA A 147 -16.92 20.58 -2.94
CA ALA A 147 -18.15 20.73 -3.71
C ALA A 147 -19.23 21.48 -2.93
N ALA A 148 -19.58 22.69 -3.37
CA ALA A 148 -20.82 23.31 -2.94
C ALA A 148 -22.02 22.63 -3.64
N PRO A 149 -23.07 22.20 -2.90
CA PRO A 149 -24.30 21.72 -3.51
C PRO A 149 -24.89 22.77 -4.45
N HIS A 150 -25.07 22.39 -5.71
CA HIS A 150 -25.74 23.18 -6.72
C HIS A 150 -27.26 23.22 -6.48
N ALA A 151 -27.84 22.11 -6.02
CA ALA A 151 -29.17 22.07 -5.43
C ALA A 151 -29.30 20.92 -4.41
N ILE A 152 -30.15 21.14 -3.40
CA ILE A 152 -30.55 20.12 -2.43
C ILE A 152 -32.05 19.87 -2.60
N PHE A 153 -32.42 18.65 -2.97
CA PHE A 153 -33.79 18.20 -3.13
C PHE A 153 -34.26 17.51 -1.85
N MET A 154 -35.24 18.12 -1.19
CA MET A 154 -35.84 17.63 0.05
C MET A 154 -37.09 16.80 -0.27
N LEU A 155 -37.05 15.52 0.06
CA LEU A 155 -38.16 14.58 -0.08
C LEU A 155 -38.97 14.51 1.22
N TYR A 156 -40.22 14.98 1.16
CA TYR A 156 -41.17 14.91 2.26
C TYR A 156 -42.25 13.85 1.99
N PRO A 157 -42.74 13.15 3.03
CA PRO A 157 -43.92 12.29 2.89
C PRO A 157 -45.11 13.07 2.34
N ALA A 158 -45.94 12.45 1.50
CA ALA A 158 -47.21 13.05 1.11
C ALA A 158 -48.08 13.33 2.35
N LYS A 159 -48.72 14.52 2.41
CA LYS A 159 -49.65 14.85 3.49
C LYS A 159 -50.81 13.85 3.47
N GLN A 160 -50.92 13.03 4.50
CA GLN A 160 -52.11 12.19 4.70
C GLN A 160 -53.26 13.08 5.15
N ASP A 161 -54.40 12.99 4.46
CA ASP A 161 -55.66 13.53 4.96
C ASP A 161 -55.97 12.92 6.32
N GLN A 162 -56.37 13.77 7.25
CA GLN A 162 -56.46 13.47 8.69
C GLN A 162 -57.35 12.24 8.97
N GLY A 163 -56.78 11.22 9.62
CA GLY A 163 -57.59 10.12 10.15
C GLY A 163 -56.80 8.87 10.54
N GLY A 164 -55.94 8.95 11.57
CA GLY A 164 -55.34 7.74 12.13
C GLY A 164 -54.09 7.97 13.00
N VAL A 165 -54.30 7.98 14.31
CA VAL A 165 -53.37 7.86 15.44
C VAL A 165 -51.87 7.62 15.13
N SER A 166 -51.09 8.69 15.37
CA SER A 166 -49.65 8.84 15.64
C SER A 166 -48.68 7.65 15.53
N GLN A 167 -47.77 7.70 14.55
CA GLN A 167 -46.39 7.22 14.73
C GLN A 167 -45.53 8.30 15.39
N LEU A 168 -45.49 8.29 16.73
CA LEU A 168 -44.83 9.24 17.63
C LEU A 168 -43.28 9.35 17.51
N GLY A 169 -42.67 8.87 16.41
CA GLY A 169 -41.22 8.97 16.15
C GLY A 169 -40.83 9.68 14.85
N GLN A 170 -41.74 9.77 13.85
CA GLN A 170 -41.39 10.33 12.53
C GLN A 170 -41.52 11.86 12.47
N GLY A 171 -42.45 12.45 13.23
CA GLY A 171 -42.68 13.91 13.21
C GLY A 171 -41.50 14.75 13.74
N GLY A 172 -40.64 14.17 14.59
CA GLY A 172 -39.43 14.85 15.10
C GLY A 172 -38.31 14.91 14.06
N VAL A 173 -38.06 13.80 13.35
CA VAL A 173 -37.04 13.69 12.29
C VAL A 173 -37.39 14.58 11.11
N GLU A 174 -38.66 14.59 10.69
CA GLU A 174 -39.14 15.44 9.61
C GLU A 174 -38.98 16.92 9.96
N ARG A 175 -39.37 17.32 11.18
CA ARG A 175 -39.20 18.70 11.67
C ARG A 175 -37.73 19.11 11.72
N SER A 176 -36.81 18.23 12.13
CA SER A 176 -35.37 18.52 12.10
C SER A 176 -34.85 18.79 10.69
N TYR A 177 -35.33 18.06 9.67
CA TYR A 177 -34.99 18.36 8.27
C TYR A 177 -35.61 19.67 7.78
N GLN A 178 -36.85 19.99 8.20
CA GLN A 178 -37.51 21.27 7.88
C GLN A 178 -36.75 22.46 8.47
N THR A 179 -36.37 22.38 9.76
CA THR A 179 -35.57 23.42 10.41
C THR A 179 -34.20 23.59 9.74
N LEU A 180 -33.49 22.50 9.39
CA LEU A 180 -32.24 22.61 8.63
C LEU A 180 -32.45 23.27 7.26
N ALA A 181 -33.57 22.98 6.59
CA ALA A 181 -33.90 23.60 5.31
C ALA A 181 -34.20 25.09 5.44
N GLU A 182 -34.94 25.51 6.46
CA GLU A 182 -35.23 26.91 6.77
C GLU A 182 -33.95 27.67 7.13
N ASP A 183 -33.14 27.14 8.05
CA ASP A 183 -31.91 27.76 8.55
C ASP A 183 -30.83 27.93 7.47
N ASN A 184 -30.83 27.08 6.45
CA ASN A 184 -29.83 27.09 5.37
C ASN A 184 -30.39 27.53 4.01
N GLY A 185 -31.64 27.97 3.93
CA GLY A 185 -32.29 28.37 2.66
C GLY A 185 -31.68 29.62 2.01
N THR A 186 -30.91 30.41 2.76
CA THR A 186 -30.12 31.54 2.24
C THR A 186 -28.75 31.11 1.70
N VAL A 187 -28.28 29.91 2.06
CA VAL A 187 -26.94 29.38 1.72
C VAL A 187 -27.02 28.36 0.59
N TYR A 188 -28.04 27.50 0.57
CA TYR A 188 -28.21 26.46 -0.45
C TYR A 188 -29.46 26.67 -1.29
N CYS A 189 -29.40 26.23 -2.55
CA CYS A 189 -30.57 26.19 -3.42
C CYS A 189 -31.43 24.96 -3.08
N ILE A 190 -32.44 25.14 -2.23
CA ILE A 190 -33.30 24.04 -1.76
C ILE A 190 -34.55 23.93 -2.64
N ARG A 191 -34.94 22.69 -2.97
CA ARG A 191 -36.16 22.36 -3.74
C ARG A 191 -36.92 21.26 -3.02
N HIS A 192 -38.24 21.39 -2.97
CA HIS A 192 -39.09 20.47 -2.23
C HIS A 192 -39.78 19.51 -3.21
N LEU A 193 -39.75 18.21 -2.88
CA LEU A 193 -40.41 17.13 -3.59
C LEU A 193 -41.36 16.43 -2.61
N GLU A 194 -42.62 16.24 -3.03
CA GLU A 194 -43.63 15.52 -2.26
C GLU A 194 -43.68 14.06 -2.72
N ASP A 195 -43.52 13.13 -1.78
CA ASP A 195 -43.49 11.68 -2.02
C ASP A 195 -44.90 11.10 -2.25
N GLY A 196 -45.48 11.43 -3.41
CA GLY A 196 -46.79 10.93 -3.85
C GLY A 196 -46.77 10.19 -5.20
N SER A 197 -45.58 9.98 -5.77
CA SER A 197 -45.38 9.54 -7.16
C SER A 197 -44.21 8.55 -7.26
N SER A 198 -44.02 7.92 -8.42
CA SER A 198 -42.90 6.99 -8.68
C SER A 198 -41.54 7.69 -8.57
N ALA A 199 -40.45 6.90 -8.42
CA ALA A 199 -39.10 7.47 -8.30
C ALA A 199 -38.70 8.22 -9.59
N GLU A 200 -39.14 7.72 -10.74
CA GLU A 200 -38.93 8.27 -12.07
C GLU A 200 -39.67 9.59 -12.26
N GLU A 201 -40.92 9.69 -11.79
CA GLU A 201 -41.70 10.94 -11.84
C GLU A 201 -41.09 12.02 -10.92
N LEU A 202 -40.64 11.62 -9.73
CA LEU A 202 -39.96 12.53 -8.81
C LEU A 202 -38.61 13.00 -9.36
N ALA A 203 -37.85 12.11 -10.01
CA ALA A 203 -36.62 12.46 -10.70
C ALA A 203 -36.88 13.42 -11.88
N ALA A 204 -37.94 13.19 -12.66
CA ALA A 204 -38.35 14.09 -13.74
C ALA A 204 -38.76 15.48 -13.22
N LYS A 205 -39.50 15.53 -12.11
CA LYS A 205 -39.85 16.78 -11.41
C LYS A 205 -38.59 17.48 -10.90
N ALA A 206 -37.68 16.75 -10.23
CA ALA A 206 -36.39 17.29 -9.78
C ALA A 206 -35.57 17.88 -10.94
N LEU A 207 -35.56 17.23 -12.11
CA LEU A 207 -34.89 17.74 -13.31
C LEU A 207 -35.49 19.04 -13.83
N SER A 208 -36.82 19.20 -13.79
CA SER A 208 -37.49 20.44 -14.16
C SER A 208 -37.22 21.60 -13.19
N LEU A 209 -36.90 21.29 -11.94
CA LEU A 209 -36.61 22.25 -10.87
C LEU A 209 -35.10 22.55 -10.73
N ALA A 210 -34.24 21.80 -11.43
CA ALA A 210 -32.81 22.00 -11.45
C ALA A 210 -32.46 23.29 -12.23
N PRO A 211 -31.45 24.08 -11.80
CA PRO A 211 -31.09 25.34 -12.48
C PRO A 211 -30.69 25.15 -13.95
N GLU A 212 -31.12 26.06 -14.84
CA GLU A 212 -31.04 25.96 -16.33
C GLU A 212 -29.64 25.77 -16.95
N ALA A 213 -28.56 25.89 -16.17
CA ALA A 213 -27.18 25.73 -16.64
C ALA A 213 -26.83 24.29 -17.10
N LEU A 214 -27.79 23.37 -17.17
CA LEU A 214 -27.62 21.95 -17.42
C LEU A 214 -27.72 21.55 -18.90
N LEU A 215 -28.14 22.46 -19.79
CA LEU A 215 -28.57 22.13 -21.18
C LEU A 215 -27.64 22.62 -22.31
N ARG A 216 -26.47 23.21 -22.05
CA ARG A 216 -25.67 23.90 -23.11
C ARG A 216 -24.29 23.37 -23.46
N GLU A 217 -23.83 22.23 -22.94
CA GLU A 217 -22.52 21.67 -23.36
C GLU A 217 -22.62 20.22 -23.81
N ILE A 218 -22.85 20.02 -25.10
CA ILE A 218 -22.72 18.73 -25.80
C ILE A 218 -21.68 18.91 -26.93
N PRO A 219 -20.49 18.32 -26.87
CA PRO A 219 -19.72 17.99 -28.06
C PRO A 219 -20.23 16.65 -28.60
N THR A 220 -20.82 16.69 -29.79
CA THR A 220 -21.24 15.53 -30.57
C THR A 220 -20.04 14.66 -30.95
N GLU A 221 -20.00 13.41 -30.50
CA GLU A 221 -19.55 12.27 -31.32
C GLU A 221 -19.99 10.91 -30.69
N THR A 222 -20.80 10.21 -31.49
CA THR A 222 -21.27 8.80 -31.53
C THR A 222 -21.42 7.95 -30.24
N PRO A 223 -22.61 7.38 -29.96
CA PRO A 223 -22.89 6.57 -28.77
C PRO A 223 -22.37 5.12 -28.88
N LEU A 224 -21.56 4.69 -27.90
CA LEU A 224 -21.26 3.27 -27.66
C LEU A 224 -22.44 2.61 -26.93
N VAL A 225 -23.17 1.77 -27.66
CA VAL A 225 -24.30 0.97 -27.16
C VAL A 225 -23.76 -0.21 -26.32
N LEU A 226 -24.02 -0.21 -25.02
CA LEU A 226 -23.88 -1.39 -24.16
C LEU A 226 -25.06 -2.35 -24.43
N LYS A 227 -24.85 -3.42 -25.20
CA LYS A 227 -25.77 -4.56 -25.25
C LYS A 227 -25.41 -5.56 -24.15
N ARG A 228 -26.40 -5.91 -23.32
CA ARG A 228 -26.36 -7.02 -22.36
C ARG A 228 -26.14 -8.35 -23.11
N HIS A 229 -25.16 -9.13 -22.70
CA HIS A 229 -25.01 -10.53 -23.13
C HIS A 229 -25.47 -11.44 -22.00
N GLU A 230 -26.62 -12.08 -22.20
CA GLU A 230 -27.06 -13.25 -21.45
C GLU A 230 -26.23 -14.47 -21.88
N GLN A 231 -25.89 -15.32 -20.91
CA GLN A 231 -25.12 -16.53 -21.09
C GLN A 231 -25.96 -17.65 -21.73
N ARG A 232 -25.47 -18.27 -22.81
CA ARG A 232 -25.77 -19.67 -23.16
C ARG A 232 -24.53 -20.38 -23.74
N PRO A 233 -24.43 -21.71 -23.57
CA PRO A 233 -23.18 -22.46 -23.73
C PRO A 233 -22.94 -22.89 -25.17
N VAL A 234 -21.66 -23.04 -25.54
CA VAL A 234 -21.22 -23.64 -26.80
C VAL A 234 -20.38 -24.89 -26.48
N GLU A 235 -20.88 -26.05 -26.86
CA GLU A 235 -20.08 -27.27 -27.05
C GLU A 235 -19.46 -27.25 -28.46
N GLN A 236 -18.16 -27.54 -28.58
CA GLN A 236 -17.63 -28.58 -29.49
C GLN A 236 -16.09 -28.71 -29.43
N LEU A 237 -15.68 -29.96 -29.18
CA LEU A 237 -14.58 -30.71 -29.83
C LEU A 237 -13.11 -30.32 -29.56
N GLY A 238 -12.53 -30.99 -28.56
CA GLY A 238 -11.67 -32.16 -28.81
C GLY A 238 -10.25 -31.94 -29.36
N PHE A 239 -9.29 -31.68 -28.46
CA PHE A 239 -7.95 -32.25 -28.54
C PHE A 239 -7.46 -32.64 -27.14
N THR A 240 -7.14 -33.92 -26.96
CA THR A 240 -6.64 -34.52 -25.72
C THR A 240 -5.11 -34.34 -25.61
N PHE A 241 -4.65 -33.64 -24.59
CA PHE A 241 -3.35 -33.92 -23.98
C PHE A 241 -3.59 -34.78 -22.74
N THR A 242 -2.88 -35.89 -22.61
CA THR A 242 -2.86 -36.70 -21.38
C THR A 242 -1.73 -36.21 -20.46
N PRO A 243 -2.02 -35.62 -19.29
CA PRO A 243 -1.05 -35.50 -18.22
C PRO A 243 -1.11 -36.75 -17.33
N ASN A 244 0.06 -37.27 -16.97
CA ASN A 244 0.20 -38.20 -15.85
C ASN A 244 -0.32 -37.50 -14.56
N PRO A 245 -1.03 -38.18 -13.64
CA PRO A 245 -1.78 -37.51 -12.59
C PRO A 245 -0.86 -37.02 -11.47
N ALA A 246 -0.80 -35.70 -11.30
CA ALA A 246 -0.45 -35.08 -10.02
C ALA A 246 -1.62 -35.23 -9.03
N PRO A 247 -1.36 -35.33 -7.71
CA PRO A 247 -2.39 -35.58 -6.71
C PRO A 247 -3.48 -34.51 -6.76
N LYS A 248 -4.74 -34.97 -6.67
CA LYS A 248 -5.94 -34.12 -6.71
C LYS A 248 -5.97 -33.19 -5.49
N TYR A 249 -5.68 -31.92 -5.73
CA TYR A 249 -6.08 -30.83 -4.84
C TYR A 249 -6.87 -29.81 -5.66
N GLU A 250 -8.06 -29.44 -5.19
CA GLU A 250 -8.86 -28.41 -5.84
C GLU A 250 -8.18 -27.04 -5.69
N PRO A 251 -8.03 -26.24 -6.76
CA PRO A 251 -7.39 -24.93 -6.68
C PRO A 251 -8.30 -23.94 -5.92
N ARG A 252 -7.85 -23.51 -4.74
CA ARG A 252 -8.38 -22.30 -4.10
C ARG A 252 -7.82 -21.08 -4.83
N SER A 253 -8.65 -20.07 -5.11
CA SER A 253 -8.14 -18.82 -5.71
C SER A 253 -7.41 -17.99 -4.64
N LEU A 254 -6.29 -17.34 -5.00
CA LEU A 254 -5.57 -16.43 -4.08
C LEU A 254 -6.47 -15.37 -3.44
N ILE A 255 -7.57 -15.02 -4.11
CA ILE A 255 -8.58 -14.06 -3.64
C ILE A 255 -9.25 -14.55 -2.35
N GLN A 256 -9.42 -15.86 -2.17
CA GLN A 256 -10.01 -16.44 -0.95
C GLN A 256 -9.07 -16.31 0.26
N CYS A 257 -7.77 -16.10 0.01
CA CYS A 257 -6.73 -15.95 1.01
C CYS A 257 -6.33 -14.48 1.21
N LEU A 258 -7.14 -13.50 0.76
CA LEU A 258 -6.93 -12.07 0.96
C LEU A 258 -8.02 -11.48 1.86
N PRO A 259 -7.75 -10.40 2.63
CA PRO A 259 -8.79 -9.65 3.30
C PRO A 259 -9.70 -9.04 2.21
N GLN A 260 -11.01 -9.01 2.43
CA GLN A 260 -11.99 -8.49 1.45
C GLN A 260 -11.69 -7.06 0.94
N ALA A 261 -10.91 -6.31 1.72
CA ALA A 261 -10.46 -4.95 1.43
C ALA A 261 -9.35 -4.85 0.37
N LEU A 262 -8.51 -5.87 0.21
CA LEU A 262 -7.44 -5.88 -0.80
C LEU A 262 -8.01 -6.28 -2.16
N ARG A 263 -7.83 -5.42 -3.16
CA ARG A 263 -8.20 -5.73 -4.54
C ARG A 263 -6.95 -6.12 -5.33
N PRO A 264 -6.63 -7.43 -5.45
CA PRO A 264 -5.45 -7.85 -6.18
C PRO A 264 -5.61 -7.53 -7.67
N THR A 265 -4.49 -7.23 -8.31
CA THR A 265 -4.33 -7.21 -9.76
C THR A 265 -3.62 -8.49 -10.20
N PRO A 266 -3.48 -8.76 -11.51
CA PRO A 266 -2.64 -9.87 -12.01
C PRO A 266 -1.17 -9.81 -11.53
N VAL A 267 -0.68 -8.64 -11.12
CA VAL A 267 0.68 -8.50 -10.57
C VAL A 267 0.81 -9.22 -9.22
N PHE A 268 -0.27 -9.39 -8.45
CA PHE A 268 -0.19 -10.11 -7.18
C PHE A 268 0.05 -11.61 -7.35
N GLU A 269 -0.52 -12.25 -8.37
CA GLU A 269 -0.14 -13.62 -8.72
C GLU A 269 1.32 -13.65 -9.22
N THR A 270 1.71 -12.64 -10.01
CA THR A 270 3.09 -12.50 -10.50
C THR A 270 4.10 -12.36 -9.35
N TYR A 271 3.74 -11.71 -8.25
CA TYR A 271 4.57 -11.62 -7.04
C TYR A 271 4.97 -13.00 -6.52
N TRP A 272 4.00 -13.91 -6.39
CA TRP A 272 4.24 -15.26 -5.86
C TRP A 272 5.01 -16.14 -6.84
N ARG A 273 4.65 -16.06 -8.14
CA ARG A 273 5.39 -16.76 -9.20
C ARG A 273 6.85 -16.29 -9.28
N PHE A 274 7.06 -14.97 -9.21
CA PHE A 274 8.39 -14.37 -9.15
C PHE A 274 9.16 -14.85 -7.91
N ALA A 275 8.54 -14.85 -6.73
CA ALA A 275 9.18 -15.31 -5.50
C ALA A 275 9.63 -16.78 -5.60
N ALA A 276 8.76 -17.66 -6.10
CA ALA A 276 9.07 -19.06 -6.31
C ALA A 276 10.19 -19.27 -7.34
N GLU A 277 10.10 -18.65 -8.52
CA GLU A 277 11.12 -18.80 -9.57
C GLU A 277 12.46 -18.20 -9.15
N ARG A 278 12.47 -17.07 -8.44
CA ARG A 278 13.72 -16.49 -7.93
C ARG A 278 14.38 -17.39 -6.89
N GLN A 279 13.60 -18.02 -6.02
CA GLN A 279 14.13 -18.93 -5.04
C GLN A 279 14.64 -20.22 -5.68
N GLU A 280 13.99 -20.68 -6.73
CA GLU A 280 14.43 -21.82 -7.53
C GLU A 280 15.75 -21.53 -8.27
N VAL A 281 15.87 -20.35 -8.90
CA VAL A 281 17.14 -19.88 -9.49
C VAL A 281 18.26 -19.82 -8.44
N PHE A 282 17.95 -19.40 -7.20
CA PHE A 282 18.94 -19.39 -6.11
C PHE A 282 19.47 -20.81 -5.85
N PHE A 283 18.58 -21.80 -5.70
CA PHE A 283 19.01 -23.18 -5.44
C PHE A 283 19.70 -23.83 -6.65
N ARG A 284 19.23 -23.63 -7.88
CA ARG A 284 19.91 -24.14 -9.08
C ARG A 284 21.37 -23.67 -9.15
N ARG A 285 21.63 -22.40 -8.76
CA ARG A 285 22.98 -21.84 -8.66
C ARG A 285 23.76 -22.44 -7.49
N LEU A 286 23.13 -22.58 -6.33
CA LEU A 286 23.74 -23.19 -5.15
C LEU A 286 24.20 -24.63 -5.42
N GLU A 287 23.38 -25.40 -6.13
CA GLU A 287 23.61 -26.79 -6.51
C GLU A 287 24.60 -26.94 -7.67
N GLY A 288 25.10 -25.84 -8.24
CA GLY A 288 26.07 -25.86 -9.35
C GLY A 288 25.48 -26.26 -10.70
N THR A 289 24.16 -26.16 -10.88
CA THR A 289 23.51 -26.43 -12.17
C THR A 289 24.03 -25.46 -13.23
N PRO A 290 24.35 -25.90 -14.45
CA PRO A 290 24.79 -25.01 -15.52
C PRO A 290 23.65 -24.07 -15.97
N PRO A 291 23.96 -22.86 -16.50
CA PRO A 291 22.96 -21.98 -17.08
C PRO A 291 22.33 -22.57 -18.36
N PRO A 292 21.12 -22.13 -18.76
CA PRO A 292 20.29 -21.11 -18.11
C PRO A 292 19.62 -21.62 -16.83
N TRP A 293 19.58 -20.78 -15.78
CA TRP A 293 18.95 -21.14 -14.50
C TRP A 293 17.44 -20.90 -14.46
N THR A 294 16.85 -20.36 -15.52
CA THR A 294 15.41 -20.09 -15.64
C THR A 294 15.06 -19.98 -17.11
N GLU A 295 13.82 -20.32 -17.44
CA GLU A 295 13.23 -20.10 -18.76
C GLU A 295 12.52 -18.74 -18.86
N ASP A 296 12.39 -18.03 -17.74
CA ASP A 296 11.81 -16.69 -17.69
C ASP A 296 12.76 -15.68 -18.40
N PRO A 297 12.33 -15.05 -19.50
CA PRO A 297 13.19 -14.16 -20.28
C PRO A 297 13.51 -12.87 -19.52
N ILE A 298 12.62 -12.39 -18.64
CA ILE A 298 12.82 -11.17 -17.86
C ILE A 298 13.87 -11.43 -16.77
N LEU A 299 13.78 -12.58 -16.08
CA LEU A 299 14.77 -12.96 -15.06
C LEU A 299 16.14 -13.29 -15.66
N SER A 300 16.17 -13.77 -16.90
CA SER A 300 17.42 -14.03 -17.64
C SER A 300 18.11 -12.74 -18.09
N GLU A 301 17.33 -11.72 -18.47
CA GLU A 301 17.85 -10.47 -19.02
C GLU A 301 18.22 -9.44 -17.95
N TYR A 302 17.45 -9.35 -16.85
CA TYR A 302 17.55 -8.24 -15.89
C TYR A 302 18.01 -8.68 -14.49
N ARG A 303 18.63 -7.75 -13.76
CA ARG A 303 19.14 -8.00 -12.41
C ARG A 303 18.05 -7.85 -11.34
N PHE A 304 17.82 -8.92 -10.58
CA PHE A 304 16.95 -8.98 -9.40
C PHE A 304 17.71 -9.51 -8.17
N THR A 305 17.25 -9.14 -6.98
CA THR A 305 17.73 -9.74 -5.71
C THR A 305 17.17 -11.15 -5.52
N ASN A 306 17.68 -11.89 -4.54
CA ASN A 306 17.09 -13.15 -4.09
C ASN A 306 15.80 -12.92 -3.29
N ALA A 307 14.99 -13.97 -3.12
CA ALA A 307 13.78 -13.91 -2.31
C ALA A 307 14.11 -13.59 -0.84
N TYR A 308 15.17 -14.21 -0.32
CA TYR A 308 15.75 -13.88 0.98
C TYR A 308 16.84 -12.82 0.83
N ARG A 309 16.66 -11.66 1.47
CA ARG A 309 17.65 -10.55 1.41
C ARG A 309 19.04 -10.99 1.84
N ALA A 310 19.10 -11.83 2.87
CA ALA A 310 20.36 -12.32 3.43
C ALA A 310 21.16 -13.15 2.42
N ALA A 311 20.53 -13.73 1.40
CA ALA A 311 21.20 -14.49 0.35
C ALA A 311 21.80 -13.63 -0.78
N ASP A 312 21.57 -12.31 -0.79
CA ASP A 312 22.21 -11.45 -1.77
C ASP A 312 23.74 -11.38 -1.56
N ARG A 313 24.51 -11.27 -2.64
CA ARG A 313 25.99 -11.23 -2.59
C ARG A 313 26.53 -10.18 -1.62
N VAL A 314 25.93 -8.99 -1.58
CA VAL A 314 26.35 -7.89 -0.70
C VAL A 314 25.99 -8.19 0.75
N SER A 315 24.80 -8.77 1.01
CA SER A 315 24.39 -9.21 2.34
C SER A 315 25.28 -10.34 2.86
N GLN A 316 25.60 -11.32 2.02
CA GLN A 316 26.52 -12.41 2.35
C GLN A 316 27.92 -11.88 2.68
N TYR A 317 28.41 -10.90 1.92
CA TYR A 317 29.68 -10.27 2.24
C TYR A 317 29.64 -9.53 3.58
N LEU A 318 28.58 -8.74 3.83
CA LEU A 318 28.36 -8.06 5.10
C LEU A 318 28.37 -9.07 6.26
N ILE A 319 27.48 -10.06 6.24
CA ILE A 319 27.31 -11.01 7.33
C ILE A 319 28.66 -11.71 7.61
N ARG A 320 29.28 -12.31 6.58
CA ARG A 320 30.45 -13.17 6.79
C ARG A 320 31.76 -12.42 6.99
N ASN A 321 31.99 -11.32 6.28
CA ASN A 321 33.29 -10.66 6.22
C ASN A 321 33.35 -9.35 7.01
N VAL A 322 32.20 -8.75 7.32
CA VAL A 322 32.13 -7.48 8.06
C VAL A 322 31.65 -7.73 9.48
N THR A 323 30.46 -8.33 9.64
CA THR A 323 29.79 -8.44 10.94
C THR A 323 30.43 -9.48 11.85
N TYR A 324 30.74 -10.68 11.34
CA TYR A 324 31.23 -11.82 12.15
C TYR A 324 32.76 -12.04 12.09
N ARG A 325 33.53 -11.07 11.58
CA ARG A 325 35.00 -11.08 11.69
C ARG A 325 35.47 -10.15 12.80
N GLY A 326 36.74 -10.19 13.21
CA GLY A 326 37.33 -9.21 14.15
C GLY A 326 36.59 -9.08 15.48
N ASP A 327 36.77 -7.96 16.18
CA ASP A 327 36.13 -7.72 17.48
C ASP A 327 34.59 -7.77 17.42
N GLN A 328 34.02 -8.59 18.31
CA GLN A 328 32.60 -8.87 18.44
C GLN A 328 31.90 -8.02 19.51
N THR A 329 32.55 -6.98 20.06
CA THR A 329 31.85 -5.98 20.86
C THR A 329 30.76 -5.27 20.03
N ALA A 330 29.66 -4.88 20.68
CA ALA A 330 28.55 -4.21 19.99
C ALA A 330 28.98 -2.91 19.32
N GLU A 331 29.94 -2.18 19.92
CA GLU A 331 30.54 -0.98 19.34
C GLU A 331 31.24 -1.27 18.02
N ASN A 332 32.10 -2.29 17.96
CA ASN A 332 32.81 -2.67 16.73
C ASN A 332 31.89 -3.29 15.68
N ILE A 333 30.91 -4.10 16.09
CA ILE A 333 29.90 -4.65 15.18
C ILE A 333 29.09 -3.51 14.52
N PHE A 334 28.63 -2.56 15.33
CA PHE A 334 27.87 -1.41 14.85
C PHE A 334 28.70 -0.55 13.91
N PHE A 335 29.91 -0.18 14.33
CA PHE A 335 30.82 0.67 13.56
C PHE A 335 31.10 0.08 12.18
N ARG A 336 31.51 -1.20 12.12
CA ARG A 336 31.88 -1.87 10.88
C ARG A 336 30.69 -2.10 9.97
N THR A 337 29.57 -2.51 10.54
CA THR A 337 28.33 -2.69 9.77
C THR A 337 27.90 -1.38 9.14
N LEU A 338 27.82 -0.29 9.91
CA LEU A 338 27.43 1.00 9.34
C LEU A 338 28.46 1.51 8.34
N LEU A 339 29.76 1.48 8.66
CA LEU A 339 30.81 1.89 7.73
C LEU A 339 30.66 1.18 6.38
N PHE A 340 30.47 -0.14 6.38
CA PHE A 340 30.21 -0.90 5.16
C PHE A 340 28.95 -0.42 4.45
N LYS A 341 27.85 -0.22 5.18
CA LYS A 341 26.55 0.18 4.61
C LYS A 341 26.49 1.62 4.11
N LEU A 342 27.29 2.54 4.65
CA LEU A 342 27.41 3.91 4.14
C LEU A 342 27.83 3.90 2.65
N PHE A 343 28.72 2.99 2.27
CA PHE A 343 29.17 2.85 0.88
C PHE A 343 28.42 1.74 0.12
N ASN A 344 27.93 0.74 0.86
CA ASN A 344 27.20 -0.43 0.40
C ASN A 344 27.88 -1.16 -0.77
N LYS A 345 29.21 -1.17 -0.80
CA LYS A 345 30.05 -1.69 -1.89
C LYS A 345 31.21 -2.49 -1.34
N ILE A 346 31.33 -3.74 -1.81
CA ILE A 346 32.36 -4.70 -1.38
C ILE A 346 33.77 -4.16 -1.65
N ASP A 347 34.03 -3.62 -2.85
CA ASP A 347 35.40 -3.17 -3.16
C ASP A 347 35.81 -1.96 -2.32
N THR A 348 34.87 -1.12 -1.88
CA THR A 348 35.17 0.00 -0.98
C THR A 348 35.60 -0.49 0.39
N TRP A 349 34.95 -1.54 0.89
CA TRP A 349 35.39 -2.21 2.12
C TRP A 349 36.78 -2.81 1.97
N LYS A 350 37.03 -3.56 0.89
CA LYS A 350 38.33 -4.17 0.64
C LYS A 350 39.44 -3.13 0.47
N LEU A 351 39.15 -2.00 -0.17
CA LEU A 351 40.06 -0.87 -0.27
C LEU A 351 40.42 -0.34 1.11
N LEU A 352 39.42 -0.08 1.97
CA LEU A 352 39.67 0.41 3.32
C LEU A 352 40.51 -0.61 4.11
N GLU A 353 40.11 -1.89 4.12
CA GLU A 353 40.83 -2.97 4.81
C GLU A 353 42.28 -3.13 4.33
N ALA A 354 42.54 -2.95 3.03
CA ALA A 354 43.90 -3.01 2.48
C ALA A 354 44.78 -1.83 2.91
N GLU A 355 44.21 -0.65 3.13
CA GLU A 355 44.95 0.57 3.48
C GLU A 355 45.10 0.75 5.00
N VAL A 356 44.08 0.36 5.78
CA VAL A 356 44.03 0.60 7.23
C VAL A 356 44.26 -0.66 8.06
N GLY A 357 44.28 -1.84 7.44
CA GLY A 357 44.35 -3.13 8.13
C GLY A 357 42.99 -3.56 8.68
N GLU A 358 43.00 -4.22 9.85
CA GLU A 358 41.76 -4.62 10.51
C GLU A 358 40.94 -3.39 10.89
N ILE A 359 39.76 -3.26 10.30
CA ILE A 359 38.86 -2.14 10.56
C ILE A 359 38.26 -2.31 11.96
N SER A 360 38.59 -1.41 12.87
CA SER A 360 38.03 -1.31 14.22
C SER A 360 37.67 0.14 14.55
N PHE A 361 36.78 0.36 15.51
CA PHE A 361 36.50 1.70 16.03
C PHE A 361 37.65 2.23 16.89
N ALA A 362 38.37 1.35 17.60
CA ALA A 362 39.49 1.73 18.45
C ALA A 362 40.63 2.38 17.66
N ASP A 363 40.86 1.91 16.43
CA ASP A 363 41.90 2.38 15.53
C ASP A 363 41.37 3.33 14.44
N TYR A 364 40.13 3.80 14.59
CA TYR A 364 39.51 4.66 13.60
C TYR A 364 40.13 6.07 13.61
N ASP A 365 40.73 6.45 12.47
CA ASP A 365 41.20 7.80 12.21
C ASP A 365 40.41 8.43 11.04
N PHE A 366 39.63 9.46 11.35
CA PHE A 366 38.81 10.15 10.34
C PHE A 366 39.63 10.59 9.13
N GLU A 367 40.78 11.23 9.37
CA GLU A 367 41.61 11.83 8.31
C GLU A 367 42.20 10.76 7.39
N HIS A 368 42.59 9.59 7.91
CA HIS A 368 43.07 8.46 7.12
C HIS A 368 41.96 7.91 6.22
N TYR A 369 40.79 7.58 6.78
CA TYR A 369 39.69 6.99 6.02
C TYR A 369 39.18 7.97 4.94
N GLU A 370 39.07 9.26 5.27
CA GLU A 370 38.70 10.30 4.31
C GLU A 370 39.67 10.35 3.13
N ARG A 371 40.98 10.38 3.40
CA ARG A 371 42.02 10.45 2.36
C ARG A 371 41.99 9.23 1.43
N VAL A 372 41.84 8.02 1.99
CA VAL A 372 41.76 6.79 1.18
C VAL A 372 40.59 6.87 0.20
N LEU A 373 39.41 7.30 0.67
CA LEU A 373 38.21 7.42 -0.16
C LEU A 373 38.33 8.55 -1.18
N SER A 374 38.90 9.70 -0.80
CA SER A 374 39.16 10.83 -1.70
C SER A 374 40.12 10.43 -2.83
N ARG A 375 41.22 9.74 -2.51
CA ARG A 375 42.16 9.23 -3.52
C ARG A 375 41.50 8.26 -4.50
N ALA A 376 40.65 7.35 -4.01
CA ALA A 376 39.90 6.46 -4.90
C ALA A 376 38.99 7.25 -5.86
N MET A 377 38.30 8.27 -5.36
CA MET A 377 37.47 9.15 -6.20
C MET A 377 38.28 9.98 -7.20
N GLU A 378 39.47 10.45 -6.83
CA GLU A 378 40.41 11.15 -7.73
C GLU A 378 40.90 10.24 -8.87
N ARG A 379 40.98 8.93 -8.63
CA ARG A 379 41.23 7.91 -9.66
C ARG A 379 39.97 7.48 -10.42
N GLU A 380 38.89 8.25 -10.32
CA GLU A 380 37.58 7.99 -10.93
C GLU A 380 36.91 6.67 -10.49
N GLU A 381 37.36 6.08 -9.39
CA GLU A 381 36.76 4.88 -8.83
C GLU A 381 35.45 5.21 -8.12
N ARG A 382 34.42 4.41 -8.36
CA ARG A 382 33.14 4.54 -7.64
C ARG A 382 33.26 3.89 -6.26
N ILE A 383 33.15 4.71 -5.22
CA ILE A 383 33.15 4.24 -3.82
C ILE A 383 31.75 3.89 -3.29
N TYR A 384 30.67 4.32 -3.96
CA TYR A 384 29.29 3.97 -3.58
C TYR A 384 28.67 2.98 -4.55
N SER A 385 27.80 2.11 -4.04
CA SER A 385 26.87 1.37 -4.88
C SER A 385 25.68 2.24 -5.34
N ALA A 386 24.92 1.76 -6.32
CA ALA A 386 23.67 2.39 -6.75
C ALA A 386 22.48 2.13 -5.79
N ALA A 387 22.68 1.29 -4.76
CA ALA A 387 21.69 0.97 -3.74
C ALA A 387 21.99 1.73 -2.44
N TYR A 388 20.94 2.05 -1.69
CA TYR A 388 21.01 2.77 -0.41
C TYR A 388 21.70 4.14 -0.55
N VAL A 389 21.32 4.88 -1.59
CA VAL A 389 21.88 6.20 -1.86
C VAL A 389 21.52 7.13 -0.71
N MET A 390 22.52 7.46 0.11
CA MET A 390 22.36 8.47 1.15
C MET A 390 22.28 9.88 0.54
N PRO A 391 21.55 10.82 1.14
CA PRO A 391 21.59 12.23 0.74
C PRO A 391 22.99 12.83 1.01
N ALA A 392 23.27 14.05 0.55
CA ALA A 392 24.39 14.81 1.08
C ALA A 392 24.01 15.34 2.48
N ALA A 393 24.94 15.31 3.44
CA ALA A 393 24.64 15.75 4.79
C ALA A 393 24.58 17.28 4.86
N SER A 394 23.41 17.83 5.19
CA SER A 394 23.34 19.12 5.85
C SER A 394 23.57 18.90 7.34
N GLY A 395 24.58 19.55 7.95
CA GLY A 395 24.83 19.47 9.40
C GLY A 395 26.19 18.91 9.83
N PHE A 396 27.03 18.48 8.88
CA PHE A 396 28.44 18.19 9.12
C PHE A 396 29.30 18.95 8.12
N ASP A 397 30.25 19.74 8.61
CA ASP A 397 31.12 20.55 7.78
C ASP A 397 32.20 19.67 7.12
N HIS A 398 31.98 19.32 5.85
CA HIS A 398 33.00 18.69 5.01
C HIS A 398 32.74 18.95 3.52
N PRO A 399 33.77 19.26 2.70
CA PRO A 399 33.58 19.58 1.27
C PRO A 399 33.09 18.39 0.44
N ARG A 400 33.38 17.16 0.88
CA ARG A 400 33.02 15.92 0.19
C ARG A 400 32.02 15.11 1.00
N LYS A 401 31.09 14.48 0.28
CA LYS A 401 29.99 13.69 0.84
C LYS A 401 30.45 12.53 1.72
N HIS A 402 31.51 11.79 1.33
CA HIS A 402 32.01 10.68 2.14
C HIS A 402 32.54 11.14 3.50
N GLY A 403 33.23 12.28 3.57
CA GLY A 403 33.65 12.84 4.86
C GLY A 403 32.45 13.17 5.76
N THR A 404 31.35 13.68 5.21
CA THR A 404 30.14 13.90 6.03
C THR A 404 29.53 12.61 6.58
N HIS A 405 29.57 11.51 5.82
CA HIS A 405 29.11 10.20 6.30
C HIS A 405 30.01 9.63 7.39
N LEU A 406 31.33 9.79 7.25
CA LEU A 406 32.31 9.40 8.26
C LEU A 406 32.12 10.19 9.57
N ARG A 407 31.83 11.50 9.48
CA ARG A 407 31.48 12.32 10.65
C ARG A 407 30.18 11.89 11.32
N LEU A 408 29.16 11.53 10.54
CA LEU A 408 27.92 10.99 11.08
C LEU A 408 28.18 9.71 11.88
N LEU A 409 28.98 8.78 11.35
CA LEU A 409 29.33 7.55 12.05
C LEU A 409 30.09 7.83 13.35
N GLU A 410 31.11 8.70 13.30
CA GLU A 410 31.86 9.13 14.48
C GLU A 410 30.94 9.75 15.54
N TYR A 411 29.98 10.58 15.12
CA TYR A 411 28.98 11.17 16.00
C TYR A 411 28.07 10.13 16.65
N MET A 412 27.59 9.14 15.89
CA MET A 412 26.80 8.03 16.44
C MET A 412 27.58 7.20 17.48
N MET A 413 28.88 6.99 17.25
CA MET A 413 29.73 6.30 18.21
C MET A 413 29.92 7.11 19.50
N LYS A 414 30.18 8.42 19.38
CA LYS A 414 30.28 9.35 20.52
C LYS A 414 29.00 9.40 21.36
N GLU A 415 27.84 9.39 20.69
CA GLU A 415 26.51 9.36 21.32
C GLU A 415 26.10 7.98 21.86
N ARG A 416 27.02 7.00 21.83
CA ARG A 416 26.82 5.63 22.34
C ARG A 416 25.57 4.96 21.76
N VAL A 417 25.28 5.22 20.48
CA VAL A 417 24.18 4.57 19.74
C VAL A 417 24.25 3.04 19.84
N PRO A 418 25.43 2.39 19.71
CA PRO A 418 25.50 0.93 19.83
C PRO A 418 24.88 0.41 21.13
N LEU A 419 25.20 1.06 22.27
CA LEU A 419 24.68 0.69 23.58
C LEU A 419 23.17 0.98 23.70
N ARG A 420 22.73 2.18 23.27
CA ARG A 420 21.30 2.53 23.27
C ARG A 420 20.46 1.56 22.44
N MET A 421 21.02 1.03 21.35
CA MET A 421 20.38 -0.03 20.58
C MET A 421 20.35 -1.36 21.33
N GLN A 422 21.40 -1.75 22.06
CA GLN A 422 21.34 -2.97 22.89
C GLN A 422 20.29 -2.88 24.00
N GLU A 423 20.07 -1.67 24.54
CA GLU A 423 19.04 -1.40 25.54
C GLU A 423 17.62 -1.27 24.95
N ALA A 424 17.50 -1.24 23.61
CA ALA A 424 16.21 -1.13 22.94
C ALA A 424 15.40 -2.41 23.14
N ARG A 425 14.11 -2.25 23.45
CA ARG A 425 13.23 -3.39 23.75
C ARG A 425 12.79 -4.19 22.53
N ASN A 426 12.84 -3.58 21.35
CA ASN A 426 12.38 -4.18 20.09
C ASN A 426 12.96 -3.45 18.87
N LEU A 427 12.74 -4.02 17.69
CA LEU A 427 13.24 -3.51 16.42
C LEU A 427 12.72 -2.11 16.10
N ARG A 428 11.49 -1.77 16.51
CA ARG A 428 10.91 -0.43 16.32
C ARG A 428 11.68 0.63 17.10
N THR A 429 11.98 0.41 18.38
CA THR A 429 12.77 1.34 19.18
C THR A 429 14.19 1.49 18.62
N ALA A 430 14.81 0.39 18.19
CA ALA A 430 16.13 0.42 17.54
C ALA A 430 16.10 1.22 16.22
N PHE A 431 15.05 1.06 15.42
CA PHE A 431 14.80 1.88 14.22
C PHE A 431 14.64 3.37 14.56
N GLU A 432 13.83 3.71 15.58
CA GLU A 432 13.60 5.09 15.99
C GLU A 432 14.88 5.77 16.48
N ILE A 433 15.75 5.03 17.18
CA ILE A 433 17.08 5.51 17.56
C ILE A 433 17.88 5.90 16.32
N LEU A 434 18.03 5.01 15.32
CA LEU A 434 18.77 5.32 14.11
C LEU A 434 18.15 6.48 13.32
N ARG A 435 16.82 6.48 13.20
CA ARG A 435 16.05 7.51 12.49
C ARG A 435 16.21 8.91 13.08
N SER A 436 16.51 9.00 14.37
CA SER A 436 16.72 10.29 15.05
C SER A 436 17.99 11.02 14.61
N TYR A 437 18.90 10.35 13.89
CA TYR A 437 20.15 10.96 13.43
C TYR A 437 20.02 11.62 12.05
N PRO A 438 20.82 12.66 11.75
CA PRO A 438 20.81 13.31 10.45
C PRO A 438 21.02 12.30 9.32
N MET A 439 20.37 12.55 8.17
CA MET A 439 20.44 11.73 6.95
C MET A 439 19.83 10.31 7.05
N MET A 440 19.51 9.84 8.25
CA MET A 440 18.90 8.53 8.49
C MET A 440 17.37 8.62 8.35
N GLY A 441 16.89 8.93 7.15
CA GLY A 441 15.46 8.86 6.84
C GLY A 441 14.92 7.44 6.99
N ASP A 442 13.59 7.31 6.99
CA ASP A 442 12.83 6.07 7.22
C ASP A 442 13.41 4.86 6.47
N PHE A 443 13.74 5.03 5.19
CA PHE A 443 14.31 3.95 4.39
C PHE A 443 15.67 3.49 4.91
N LEU A 444 16.63 4.39 5.11
CA LEU A 444 18.00 4.04 5.48
C LEU A 444 18.07 3.50 6.91
N ALA A 445 17.39 4.15 7.86
CA ALA A 445 17.31 3.69 9.23
C ALA A 445 16.76 2.26 9.30
N TYR A 446 15.71 1.95 8.52
CA TYR A 446 15.16 0.60 8.47
C TYR A 446 16.11 -0.41 7.81
N GLN A 447 16.77 -0.04 6.70
CA GLN A 447 17.73 -0.96 6.07
C GLN A 447 18.89 -1.29 7.00
N TYR A 448 19.40 -0.31 7.75
CA TYR A 448 20.57 -0.46 8.62
C TYR A 448 20.22 -1.21 9.91
N VAL A 449 19.06 -0.96 10.52
CA VAL A 449 18.65 -1.75 11.69
C VAL A 449 18.48 -3.23 11.33
N THR A 450 17.96 -3.55 10.12
CA THR A 450 17.90 -4.94 9.65
C THR A 450 19.28 -5.55 9.45
N ASP A 451 20.20 -4.80 8.84
CA ASP A 451 21.59 -5.27 8.61
C ASP A 451 22.33 -5.51 9.93
N LEU A 452 22.13 -4.64 10.93
CA LEU A 452 22.66 -4.81 12.29
C LEU A 452 22.04 -6.03 12.99
N ASN A 453 20.74 -6.28 12.81
CA ASN A 453 20.05 -7.41 13.41
C ASN A 453 20.49 -8.78 12.86
N TYR A 454 21.34 -8.82 11.82
CA TYR A 454 22.04 -10.05 11.42
C TYR A 454 23.18 -10.43 12.37
N SER A 455 23.69 -9.50 13.16
CA SER A 455 24.79 -9.74 14.10
C SER A 455 24.35 -10.49 15.36
N ALA A 456 25.33 -10.90 16.18
CA ALA A 456 25.09 -11.42 17.52
C ALA A 456 24.88 -10.32 18.57
N ALA A 457 25.16 -9.05 18.24
CA ALA A 457 25.02 -7.93 19.18
C ALA A 457 23.55 -7.51 19.40
N TYR A 458 22.68 -7.83 18.45
CA TYR A 458 21.28 -7.44 18.44
C TYR A 458 20.42 -8.65 18.10
N ASP A 459 19.37 -8.88 18.90
CA ASP A 459 18.45 -9.99 18.71
C ASP A 459 17.00 -9.58 18.84
N PHE A 460 16.60 -8.66 17.96
CA PHE A 460 15.21 -8.22 17.88
C PHE A 460 14.38 -9.19 17.06
N GLU A 461 13.14 -9.41 17.50
CA GLU A 461 12.10 -10.00 16.67
C GLU A 461 11.91 -9.17 15.40
N GLU A 462 11.73 -9.85 14.27
CA GLU A 462 11.59 -9.23 12.94
C GLU A 462 10.12 -8.94 12.61
N ASP A 463 9.41 -8.35 13.59
CA ASP A 463 7.96 -8.07 13.59
C ASP A 463 7.60 -6.63 13.20
N PHE A 464 8.60 -5.83 12.84
CA PHE A 464 8.44 -4.42 12.47
C PHE A 464 8.97 -4.15 11.05
N ILE A 465 8.20 -3.38 10.26
CA ILE A 465 8.48 -3.10 8.85
C ILE A 465 8.19 -1.64 8.47
N VAL A 466 9.10 -1.05 7.68
CA VAL A 466 8.96 0.30 7.10
C VAL A 466 9.13 0.24 5.57
N PRO A 467 8.01 0.21 4.82
CA PRO A 467 8.02 0.07 3.37
C PRO A 467 8.82 1.14 2.65
N GLY A 468 9.90 0.72 1.97
CA GLY A 468 10.66 1.59 1.07
C GLY A 468 9.87 1.96 -0.19
N PRO A 469 10.30 3.01 -0.94
CA PRO A 469 9.57 3.49 -2.13
C PRO A 469 9.31 2.42 -3.20
N GLY A 470 10.28 1.53 -3.43
CA GLY A 470 10.10 0.42 -4.39
C GLY A 470 9.07 -0.60 -3.94
N ALA A 471 9.02 -0.93 -2.65
CA ALA A 471 8.01 -1.83 -2.10
C ALA A 471 6.61 -1.22 -2.17
N ARG A 472 6.48 0.08 -1.88
CA ARG A 472 5.21 0.82 -2.01
C ARG A 472 4.70 0.84 -3.44
N ASP A 473 5.59 1.04 -4.43
CA ASP A 473 5.25 0.90 -5.85
C ASP A 473 4.79 -0.52 -6.19
N GLY A 474 5.47 -1.54 -5.68
CA GLY A 474 5.14 -2.94 -5.92
C GLY A 474 3.79 -3.32 -5.32
N ILE A 475 3.52 -2.90 -4.10
CA ILE A 475 2.23 -3.04 -3.42
C ILE A 475 1.14 -2.35 -4.24
N ARG A 476 1.36 -1.12 -4.72
CA ARG A 476 0.41 -0.40 -5.56
C ARG A 476 0.10 -1.13 -6.88
N LYS A 477 1.09 -1.80 -7.47
CA LYS A 477 0.90 -2.61 -8.66
C LYS A 477 0.17 -3.91 -8.35
N CYS A 478 0.51 -4.59 -7.25
CA CYS A 478 -0.14 -5.82 -6.80
C CYS A 478 -1.60 -5.58 -6.39
N PHE A 479 -1.91 -4.42 -5.85
CA PHE A 479 -3.23 -4.11 -5.30
C PHE A 479 -3.77 -2.79 -5.85
N GLY A 480 -4.87 -2.89 -6.60
CA GLY A 480 -5.57 -1.75 -7.19
C GLY A 480 -6.22 -0.82 -6.16
N ASP A 481 -6.56 -1.36 -4.99
CA ASP A 481 -6.98 -0.63 -3.78
C ASP A 481 -6.46 -1.42 -2.57
N LEU A 482 -5.91 -0.70 -1.58
CA LEU A 482 -5.50 -1.28 -0.31
C LEU A 482 -6.66 -1.34 0.69
N GLY A 483 -7.81 -0.71 0.39
CA GLY A 483 -9.01 -0.84 1.20
C GLY A 483 -8.85 -0.34 2.64
N GLY A 484 -7.93 0.61 2.88
CA GLY A 484 -7.70 1.23 4.17
C GLY A 484 -6.60 0.59 5.02
N ILE A 485 -6.01 -0.54 4.60
CA ILE A 485 -4.81 -1.06 5.23
C ILE A 485 -3.54 -0.38 4.70
N THR A 486 -2.60 -0.16 5.60
CA THR A 486 -1.30 0.46 5.30
C THR A 486 -0.39 -0.51 4.53
N GLU A 487 0.61 0.02 3.81
CA GLU A 487 1.59 -0.82 3.12
C GLU A 487 2.34 -1.77 4.08
N SER A 488 2.59 -1.38 5.34
CA SER A 488 3.17 -2.26 6.36
C SER A 488 2.24 -3.45 6.68
N GLN A 489 0.95 -3.18 6.89
CA GLN A 489 -0.04 -4.23 7.16
C GLN A 489 -0.23 -5.16 5.96
N VAL A 490 -0.09 -4.66 4.73
CA VAL A 490 -0.08 -5.49 3.52
C VAL A 490 1.10 -6.48 3.57
N ILE A 491 2.29 -6.02 3.90
CA ILE A 491 3.48 -6.88 4.00
C ILE A 491 3.29 -7.92 5.12
N GLU A 492 2.78 -7.52 6.29
CA GLU A 492 2.47 -8.43 7.39
C GLU A 492 1.43 -9.49 6.98
N TYR A 493 0.42 -9.11 6.20
CA TYR A 493 -0.57 -10.03 5.69
C TYR A 493 0.03 -11.03 4.70
N VAL A 494 0.73 -10.51 3.70
CA VAL A 494 1.37 -11.28 2.63
C VAL A 494 2.39 -12.27 3.20
N THR A 495 3.13 -11.85 4.24
CA THR A 495 4.05 -12.72 4.97
C THR A 495 3.32 -13.86 5.68
N ARG A 496 2.19 -13.59 6.34
CA ARG A 496 1.41 -14.61 7.05
C ARG A 496 0.76 -15.63 6.12
N MET A 497 0.28 -15.20 4.96
CA MET A 497 -0.43 -16.05 3.99
C MET A 497 0.49 -16.86 3.05
N GLN A 498 1.81 -16.82 3.25
CA GLN A 498 2.77 -17.29 2.25
C GLN A 498 2.57 -18.76 1.87
N ASP A 499 2.29 -19.63 2.86
CA ASP A 499 2.12 -21.05 2.62
C ASP A 499 0.82 -21.31 1.85
N GLU A 500 -0.29 -20.68 2.24
CA GLU A 500 -1.56 -20.77 1.54
C GLU A 500 -1.46 -20.21 0.12
N ALA A 501 -0.67 -19.16 -0.09
CA ALA A 501 -0.50 -18.55 -1.39
C ALA A 501 0.28 -19.45 -2.35
N PHE A 502 1.35 -20.09 -1.88
CA PHE A 502 2.09 -21.07 -2.67
C PHE A 502 1.24 -22.29 -2.98
N GLU A 503 0.49 -22.80 -1.99
CA GLU A 503 -0.42 -23.93 -2.18
C GLU A 503 -1.54 -23.62 -3.18
N ALA A 504 -2.23 -22.49 -3.02
CA ALA A 504 -3.31 -22.04 -3.90
C ALA A 504 -2.88 -21.92 -5.37
N LEU A 505 -1.63 -21.53 -5.61
CA LEU A 505 -1.08 -21.42 -6.97
C LEU A 505 -0.38 -22.70 -7.47
N GLY A 506 -0.33 -23.76 -6.66
CA GLY A 506 0.43 -24.97 -7.00
C GLY A 506 1.93 -24.73 -7.15
N LEU A 507 2.47 -23.71 -6.47
CA LEU A 507 3.88 -23.35 -6.52
C LEU A 507 4.66 -24.09 -5.44
N ARG A 508 5.77 -24.73 -5.84
CA ARG A 508 6.73 -25.27 -4.89
C ARG A 508 7.70 -24.17 -4.47
N PHE A 509 7.58 -23.71 -3.22
CA PHE A 509 8.55 -22.78 -2.65
C PHE A 509 9.55 -23.52 -1.75
N ARG A 510 10.83 -23.46 -2.12
CA ARG A 510 11.92 -24.01 -1.30
C ARG A 510 12.34 -22.95 -0.27
N SER A 511 11.92 -23.11 0.98
CA SER A 511 12.32 -22.20 2.06
C SER A 511 13.84 -22.19 2.27
N LEU A 512 14.35 -21.23 3.04
CA LEU A 512 15.76 -21.16 3.40
C LEU A 512 16.08 -22.17 4.52
N TRP A 513 16.14 -23.46 4.18
CA TRP A 513 16.35 -24.58 5.11
C TRP A 513 15.39 -24.57 6.33
N GLY A 514 14.11 -24.33 6.07
CA GLY A 514 13.06 -24.29 7.09
C GLY A 514 12.74 -22.89 7.61
N ARG A 515 13.56 -21.87 7.31
CA ARG A 515 13.22 -20.48 7.60
C ARG A 515 12.25 -19.94 6.55
N LYS A 516 11.04 -19.59 6.99
CA LYS A 516 10.00 -18.95 6.14
C LYS A 516 10.42 -17.54 5.71
N LEU A 517 9.74 -16.97 4.72
CA LEU A 517 9.91 -15.56 4.38
C LEU A 517 9.49 -14.69 5.57
N HIS A 518 10.30 -13.70 5.92
CA HIS A 518 9.98 -12.71 6.96
C HIS A 518 9.55 -11.38 6.33
N LEU A 519 9.13 -10.40 7.15
CA LEU A 519 8.61 -9.11 6.69
C LEU A 519 9.56 -8.41 5.70
N ILE A 520 10.87 -8.41 6.00
CA ILE A 520 11.88 -7.80 5.12
C ILE A 520 11.98 -8.52 3.76
N ASP A 521 11.88 -9.85 3.74
CA ASP A 521 11.96 -10.63 2.52
C ASP A 521 10.73 -10.33 1.64
N CYS A 522 9.53 -10.29 2.25
CA CYS A 522 8.30 -9.94 1.55
C CYS A 522 8.31 -8.50 1.02
N GLN A 523 8.85 -7.54 1.80
CA GLN A 523 9.07 -6.16 1.35
C GLN A 523 10.02 -6.11 0.14
N ASN A 524 11.11 -6.87 0.18
CA ASN A 524 12.07 -6.90 -0.91
C ASN A 524 11.45 -7.50 -2.17
N LEU A 525 10.67 -8.57 -2.04
CA LEU A 525 9.89 -9.13 -3.15
C LEU A 525 8.93 -8.10 -3.76
N PHE A 526 8.30 -7.22 -2.96
CA PHE A 526 7.48 -6.14 -3.50
C PHE A 526 8.33 -5.12 -4.29
N CYS A 527 9.51 -4.79 -3.81
CA CYS A 527 10.43 -3.91 -4.55
C CYS A 527 10.87 -4.53 -5.88
N GLU A 528 11.13 -5.84 -5.92
CA GLU A 528 11.52 -6.53 -7.13
C GLU A 528 10.34 -6.76 -8.10
N VAL A 529 9.14 -7.06 -7.60
CA VAL A 529 7.95 -7.21 -8.46
C VAL A 529 7.56 -5.89 -9.11
N ASP A 530 7.78 -4.74 -8.46
CA ASP A 530 7.63 -3.44 -9.12
C ASP A 530 8.49 -3.37 -10.39
N LYS A 531 9.76 -3.78 -10.30
CA LYS A 531 10.68 -3.78 -11.45
C LYS A 531 10.21 -4.77 -12.51
N TYR A 532 9.92 -6.00 -12.11
CA TYR A 532 9.51 -7.08 -13.00
C TYR A 532 8.24 -6.73 -13.77
N ALA A 533 7.23 -6.20 -13.08
CA ALA A 533 5.94 -5.83 -13.65
C ALA A 533 6.03 -4.68 -14.67
N ARG A 534 7.12 -3.90 -14.72
CA ARG A 534 7.31 -2.89 -15.79
C ARG A 534 7.36 -3.50 -17.18
N VAL A 535 7.81 -4.75 -17.27
CA VAL A 535 7.92 -5.50 -18.53
C VAL A 535 6.75 -6.47 -18.65
N ALA A 536 6.42 -7.21 -17.58
CA ALA A 536 5.36 -8.21 -17.62
C ALA A 536 3.92 -7.65 -17.63
N HIS A 537 3.71 -6.45 -17.07
CA HIS A 537 2.39 -5.79 -16.93
C HIS A 537 2.51 -4.28 -17.20
N PRO A 538 2.95 -3.85 -18.41
CA PRO A 538 3.25 -2.45 -18.72
C PRO A 538 2.05 -1.50 -18.57
N GLU A 539 0.83 -2.02 -18.64
CA GLU A 539 -0.42 -1.31 -18.43
C GLU A 539 -0.71 -0.96 -16.96
N ILE A 540 -0.07 -1.65 -16.00
CA ILE A 540 -0.28 -1.44 -14.56
C ILE A 540 0.78 -0.49 -13.99
N GLN A 541 0.35 0.72 -13.65
CA GLN A 541 1.24 1.78 -13.18
C GLN A 541 1.46 1.73 -11.65
N GLY A 542 2.71 1.98 -11.24
CA GLY A 542 3.07 2.23 -9.84
C GLY A 542 2.89 3.70 -9.44
N ILE A 543 3.31 4.08 -8.23
CA ILE A 543 3.21 5.45 -7.71
C ILE A 543 4.20 6.37 -8.45
N SER A 544 5.43 5.91 -8.68
CA SER A 544 6.50 6.71 -9.26
C SER A 544 6.47 6.89 -10.79
N GLY A 545 5.59 6.17 -11.51
CA GLY A 545 5.52 6.20 -12.98
C GLY A 545 6.74 5.60 -13.69
N ARG A 546 7.59 4.82 -13.00
CA ARG A 546 8.77 4.18 -13.61
C ARG A 546 8.35 3.04 -14.54
N THR A 547 8.77 3.10 -15.81
CA THR A 547 8.36 2.17 -16.88
C THR A 547 9.47 1.26 -17.41
N ARG A 548 10.73 1.46 -17.04
CA ARG A 548 11.87 0.67 -17.56
C ARG A 548 12.72 0.06 -16.45
N ILE A 549 13.35 -1.08 -16.74
CA ILE A 549 14.42 -1.67 -15.92
C ILE A 549 15.76 -1.19 -16.49
N LYS A 550 16.63 -0.63 -15.64
CA LYS A 550 17.90 -0.03 -16.08
C LYS A 550 19.08 -1.00 -16.01
N GLN A 551 19.01 -2.03 -15.18
CA GLN A 551 20.12 -2.92 -14.88
C GLN A 551 19.92 -4.27 -15.52
N HIS A 552 20.73 -4.55 -16.54
CA HIS A 552 20.82 -5.89 -17.13
C HIS A 552 21.58 -6.83 -16.20
N TYR A 553 21.18 -8.10 -16.21
CA TYR A 553 21.91 -9.15 -15.54
C TYR A 553 23.25 -9.37 -16.25
N ARG A 554 24.30 -9.53 -15.44
CA ARG A 554 25.61 -10.01 -15.89
C ARG A 554 25.99 -11.14 -14.97
N HIS A 555 26.34 -12.27 -15.56
CA HIS A 555 26.81 -13.41 -14.79
C HIS A 555 28.09 -13.03 -14.05
N ASP A 556 28.10 -13.28 -12.75
CA ASP A 556 29.27 -13.17 -11.90
C ASP A 556 29.68 -14.60 -11.52
N PRO A 557 30.79 -15.12 -12.08
CA PRO A 557 31.19 -16.51 -11.91
C PRO A 557 31.69 -16.83 -10.49
N GLY A 558 31.87 -15.82 -9.63
CA GLY A 558 32.33 -16.06 -8.27
C GLY A 558 31.29 -16.83 -7.47
N ARG A 559 31.61 -18.09 -7.12
CA ARG A 559 30.81 -18.90 -6.19
C ARG A 559 30.62 -18.13 -4.87
N ILE A 560 29.42 -18.22 -4.31
CA ILE A 560 29.11 -17.68 -2.99
C ILE A 560 29.03 -18.86 -2.03
N ASP A 561 29.93 -18.87 -1.06
CA ASP A 561 29.88 -19.82 0.04
C ASP A 561 28.89 -19.29 1.08
N TYR A 562 27.62 -19.69 0.89
CA TYR A 562 26.51 -19.16 1.67
C TYR A 562 26.66 -19.46 3.15
N TRP A 563 26.57 -18.40 3.95
CA TRP A 563 26.66 -18.43 5.40
C TRP A 563 25.73 -17.36 5.96
N PHE A 564 24.83 -17.78 6.84
CA PHE A 564 23.75 -16.95 7.39
C PHE A 564 24.04 -16.63 8.87
N PRO A 565 23.33 -15.65 9.46
CA PRO A 565 23.44 -15.37 10.90
C PRO A 565 23.36 -16.67 11.73
N PRO A 566 24.36 -17.00 12.58
CA PRO A 566 24.38 -18.22 13.37
C PRO A 566 23.13 -18.41 14.23
N LYS A 567 22.55 -17.31 14.74
CA LYS A 567 21.31 -17.33 15.51
C LYS A 567 20.09 -17.87 14.74
N TRP A 568 20.17 -17.98 13.42
CA TRP A 568 19.13 -18.62 12.61
C TRP A 568 19.25 -20.15 12.56
N GLY A 569 20.36 -20.75 13.03
CA GLY A 569 20.54 -22.20 13.07
C GLY A 569 20.58 -22.89 11.69
N LEU A 570 20.91 -22.16 10.61
CA LEU A 570 20.86 -22.68 9.25
C LEU A 570 22.18 -23.28 8.77
N ASN A 571 23.32 -22.81 9.29
CA ASN A 571 24.63 -23.13 8.75
C ASN A 571 24.97 -24.63 8.85
N GLU A 572 24.54 -25.31 9.91
CA GLU A 572 24.73 -26.76 10.06
C GLU A 572 23.91 -27.56 9.04
N ARG A 573 22.70 -27.10 8.71
CA ARG A 573 21.82 -27.75 7.72
C ARG A 573 22.42 -27.64 6.31
N ILE A 574 22.99 -26.48 5.99
CA ILE A 574 23.68 -26.23 4.72
C ILE A 574 24.90 -27.14 4.57
N ALA A 575 25.70 -27.29 5.65
CA ALA A 575 26.88 -28.15 5.65
C ALA A 575 26.50 -29.63 5.49
N ALA A 576 25.43 -30.08 6.16
CA ALA A 576 24.93 -31.45 6.05
C ALA A 576 24.46 -31.80 4.63
N GLU A 577 23.70 -30.91 3.97
CA GLU A 577 23.25 -31.12 2.59
C GLU A 577 24.41 -31.10 1.59
N SER A 578 25.40 -30.22 1.79
CA SER A 578 26.61 -30.18 0.96
C SER A 578 27.38 -31.51 1.03
N SER A 579 27.48 -32.09 2.23
CA SER A 579 28.17 -33.37 2.46
C SER A 579 27.43 -34.57 1.84
N GLN A 580 26.09 -34.55 1.81
CA GLN A 580 25.27 -35.59 1.17
C GLN A 580 25.30 -35.50 -0.38
N GLY A 581 25.41 -34.29 -0.93
CA GLY A 581 25.58 -34.06 -2.37
C GLY A 581 26.94 -34.55 -2.90
N GLU A 582 28.01 -34.42 -2.11
CA GLU A 582 29.35 -34.91 -2.49
C GLU A 582 29.44 -36.45 -2.46
N LEU A 583 28.81 -37.10 -1.47
CA LEU A 583 28.75 -38.56 -1.39
C LEU A 583 27.93 -39.19 -2.53
N SER A 584 26.87 -38.54 -2.99
CA SER A 584 26.01 -39.04 -4.08
C SER A 584 26.58 -38.81 -5.48
N ASN A 585 27.40 -37.77 -5.66
CA ASN A 585 28.11 -37.51 -6.92
C ASN A 585 29.44 -38.28 -7.07
N GLY A 586 30.02 -38.78 -5.96
CA GLY A 586 31.18 -39.69 -6.00
C GLY A 586 30.86 -41.15 -6.34
N LEU A 587 29.58 -41.48 -6.51
CA LEU A 587 29.05 -42.82 -6.82
C LEU A 587 28.47 -42.93 -8.24
N LYS A 588 28.68 -41.93 -9.10
CA LYS A 588 28.27 -41.94 -10.51
C LYS A 588 29.44 -42.05 -11.47
#